data_AF-A0A3M7BYN9-F1
#
_entry.id   AF-A0A3M7BYN9-F1
#
_cell.length_a   1.000
_cell.length_b   1.000
_cell.length_c   1.000
_cell.angle_alpha   90.00
_cell.angle_beta   90.00
_cell.angle_gamma   90.00
#
_symmetry.space_group_name_H-M   'P 1'
#
loop_
_entity.id
_entity.type
_entity.pdbx_description
1 polymer ?
#
loop_
_entity_poly.entity_id
_entity_poly.type
_entity_poly.pdbx_seq_one_letter_code
_entity_poly.pdbx_strand_id
1 'polypeptide(L)'
;MTFMSCFPKMYEKEGIKGHRSCAGNISEAMAPYGMNGVLDVTDPFNIFQNTPNYSLKALGSSKPGDYIEFKAMKDIICAASCCPYDLRGFNGGKVTDVAIVTGLPTQRRSS
;
A
#
# COMPACT_ATOMS: atom_id res chain seq x y z
N MET A 1 -7.24 5.94 -7.81
CA MET A 1 -6.90 4.62 -8.38
C MET A 1 -8.10 3.73 -8.33
N THR A 2 -8.06 2.62 -9.07
CA THR A 2 -9.19 1.77 -9.40
C THR A 2 -9.57 0.75 -8.33
N PHE A 3 -8.74 0.52 -7.31
CA PHE A 3 -8.96 -0.51 -6.30
C PHE A 3 -8.77 0.01 -4.88
N MET A 4 -9.72 -0.35 -4.02
CA MET A 4 -9.64 -0.15 -2.58
C MET A 4 -8.50 -0.97 -1.95
N SER A 5 -8.12 -0.62 -0.72
CA SER A 5 -7.19 -1.41 0.07
C SER A 5 -7.78 -2.79 0.40
N CYS A 6 -6.94 -3.82 0.58
CA CYS A 6 -7.44 -5.07 1.16
C CYS A 6 -7.89 -4.82 2.61
N PHE A 7 -8.99 -5.46 3.00
CA PHE A 7 -9.67 -5.24 4.28
C PHE A 7 -10.09 -6.57 4.90
N PRO A 8 -10.30 -6.66 6.23
CA PRO A 8 -10.45 -7.95 6.93
C PRO A 8 -11.56 -8.84 6.36
N LYS A 9 -12.73 -8.26 6.07
CA LYS A 9 -13.88 -8.99 5.49
C LYS A 9 -13.60 -9.59 4.11
N MET A 10 -12.60 -9.11 3.37
CA MET A 10 -12.16 -9.73 2.11
C MET A 10 -11.57 -11.12 2.37
N TYR A 11 -10.73 -11.24 3.39
CA TYR A 11 -10.09 -12.51 3.77
C TYR A 11 -11.06 -13.46 4.47
N GLU A 12 -11.96 -12.94 5.31
CA GLU A 12 -12.99 -13.74 5.98
C GLU A 12 -13.92 -14.44 4.97
N LYS A 13 -14.25 -13.77 3.85
CA LYS A 13 -15.03 -14.37 2.76
C LYS A 13 -14.31 -15.55 2.08
N GLU A 14 -12.99 -15.57 2.13
CA GLU A 14 -12.16 -16.69 1.65
C GLU A 14 -11.90 -17.72 2.78
N GLY A 15 -12.53 -17.56 3.95
CA GLY A 15 -12.42 -18.47 5.09
C GLY A 15 -11.21 -18.20 6.02
N ILE A 16 -10.48 -17.10 5.81
CA ILE A 16 -9.25 -16.79 6.54
C ILE A 16 -9.55 -15.73 7.61
N LYS A 17 -9.60 -16.15 8.87
CA LYS A 17 -9.89 -15.25 10.01
C LYS A 17 -8.61 -14.65 10.57
N GLY A 18 -8.67 -13.38 10.99
CA GLY A 18 -7.56 -12.69 11.65
C GLY A 18 -6.40 -12.33 10.72
N HIS A 19 -6.57 -12.44 9.41
CA HIS A 19 -5.55 -12.06 8.43
C HIS A 19 -5.29 -10.54 8.49
N ARG A 20 -4.01 -10.13 8.46
CA ARG A 20 -3.63 -8.71 8.39
C ARG A 20 -4.15 -8.11 7.08
N SER A 21 -4.44 -6.82 7.06
CA SER A 21 -4.91 -6.15 5.85
C SER A 21 -4.35 -4.73 5.77
N CYS A 22 -4.22 -4.17 4.56
CA CYS A 22 -3.79 -2.79 4.39
C CYS A 22 -4.68 -1.82 5.18
N ALA A 23 -6.02 -1.99 5.11
CA ALA A 23 -6.94 -1.16 5.88
C ALA A 23 -6.69 -1.26 7.40
N GLY A 24 -6.48 -2.47 7.93
CA GLY A 24 -6.16 -2.66 9.35
C GLY A 24 -4.82 -2.05 9.73
N ASN A 25 -3.79 -2.30 8.94
CA ASN A 25 -2.44 -1.78 9.15
C ASN A 25 -2.42 -0.24 9.17
N ILE A 26 -3.09 0.39 8.20
CA ILE A 26 -3.18 1.86 8.10
C ILE A 26 -3.98 2.42 9.27
N SER A 27 -5.14 1.84 9.57
CA SER A 27 -5.98 2.29 10.69
C SER A 27 -5.23 2.22 12.02
N GLU A 28 -4.45 1.17 12.25
CA GLU A 28 -3.64 1.00 13.46
C GLU A 28 -2.52 2.06 13.53
N ALA A 29 -1.77 2.22 12.44
CA ALA A 29 -0.67 3.19 12.38
C ALA A 29 -1.16 4.66 12.50
N MET A 30 -2.37 4.93 12.03
CA MET A 30 -2.97 6.26 12.01
C MET A 30 -3.85 6.58 13.23
N ALA A 31 -4.05 5.63 14.14
CA ALA A 31 -4.85 5.84 15.35
C ALA A 31 -4.40 7.06 16.19
N PRO A 32 -3.09 7.31 16.39
CA PRO A 32 -2.62 8.52 17.10
C PRO A 32 -2.97 9.84 16.40
N TYR A 33 -3.33 9.78 15.12
CA TYR A 33 -3.66 10.94 14.29
C TYR A 33 -5.17 11.05 14.02
N GLY A 34 -6.01 10.32 14.75
CA GLY A 34 -7.46 10.48 14.77
C GLY A 34 -8.26 9.51 13.91
N MET A 35 -7.64 8.47 13.33
CA MET A 35 -8.40 7.36 12.71
C MET A 35 -8.99 6.44 13.78
N ASN A 36 -10.27 6.11 13.65
CA ASN A 36 -11.03 5.32 14.62
C ASN A 36 -11.30 3.88 14.16
N GLY A 37 -10.97 3.56 12.90
CA GLY A 37 -11.12 2.21 12.39
C GLY A 37 -10.91 2.10 10.88
N VAL A 38 -11.04 0.87 10.38
CA VAL A 38 -10.85 0.53 8.96
C VAL A 38 -11.78 1.27 8.00
N LEU A 39 -12.91 1.81 8.48
CA LEU A 39 -13.85 2.59 7.67
C LEU A 39 -13.37 4.02 7.41
N ASP A 40 -12.44 4.53 8.21
CA ASP A 40 -11.84 5.87 8.02
C ASP A 40 -10.71 5.84 6.99
N VAL A 41 -10.27 4.64 6.58
CA VAL A 41 -9.19 4.46 5.61
C VAL A 41 -9.72 4.75 4.20
N THR A 42 -9.19 5.80 3.59
CA THR A 42 -9.49 6.17 2.21
C THR A 42 -8.81 5.25 1.20
N ASP A 43 -9.24 5.30 -0.06
CA ASP A 43 -8.61 4.53 -1.12
C ASP A 43 -7.11 4.84 -1.25
N PRO A 44 -6.25 3.80 -1.24
CA PRO A 44 -4.80 3.97 -1.16
C PRO A 44 -4.16 4.30 -2.50
N PHE A 45 -2.92 4.80 -2.44
CA PHE A 45 -2.00 4.75 -3.57
C PHE A 45 -1.31 3.38 -3.67
N ASN A 46 -1.83 2.49 -4.53
CA ASN A 46 -1.33 1.12 -4.72
C ASN A 46 -0.02 1.12 -5.53
N ILE A 47 1.08 1.50 -4.87
CA ILE A 47 2.41 1.55 -5.46
C ILE A 47 2.84 0.16 -5.92
N PHE A 48 3.42 0.09 -7.13
CA PHE A 48 3.87 -1.14 -7.80
C PHE A 48 2.79 -2.18 -8.13
N GLN A 49 1.52 -1.93 -7.81
CA GLN A 49 0.43 -2.79 -8.22
C GLN A 49 0.17 -2.64 -9.74
N ASN A 50 0.19 -3.76 -10.47
CA ASN A 50 -0.05 -3.78 -11.91
C ASN A 50 -1.42 -4.35 -12.24
N THR A 51 -2.44 -3.49 -12.22
CA THR A 51 -3.83 -3.89 -12.49
C THR A 51 -4.44 -3.06 -13.62
N PRO A 52 -3.97 -3.23 -14.88
CA PRO A 52 -4.47 -2.48 -16.02
C PRO A 52 -5.91 -2.85 -16.34
N ASN A 53 -6.72 -1.87 -16.76
CA ASN A 53 -8.10 -2.05 -17.22
C ASN A 53 -9.01 -2.82 -16.24
N TYR A 54 -8.89 -2.56 -14.94
CA TYR A 54 -9.61 -3.29 -13.88
C TYR A 54 -9.36 -4.80 -13.85
N SER A 55 -8.35 -5.29 -14.59
CA SER A 55 -7.94 -6.69 -14.52
C SER A 55 -6.95 -6.87 -13.38
N LEU A 56 -7.33 -7.70 -12.42
CA LEU A 56 -6.45 -8.19 -11.36
C LEU A 56 -5.52 -9.25 -11.96
N LYS A 57 -4.49 -8.83 -12.69
CA LYS A 57 -3.46 -9.75 -13.21
C LYS A 57 -2.22 -9.69 -12.33
N ALA A 58 -1.65 -10.86 -12.04
CA ALA A 58 -0.35 -10.99 -11.38
C ALA A 58 0.78 -10.64 -12.36
N LEU A 59 0.82 -9.40 -12.83
CA LEU A 59 1.89 -8.91 -13.70
C LEU A 59 2.94 -8.22 -12.82
N GLY A 60 4.04 -8.91 -12.51
CA GLY A 60 5.16 -8.29 -11.80
C GLY A 60 5.75 -7.16 -12.66
N SER A 61 5.60 -5.90 -12.22
CA SER A 61 6.18 -4.74 -12.91
C SER A 61 7.38 -4.14 -12.17
N SER A 62 7.54 -4.41 -10.87
CA SER A 62 8.66 -3.92 -10.07
C SER A 62 9.62 -5.04 -9.67
N LYS A 63 10.87 -4.67 -9.39
CA LYS A 63 11.95 -5.52 -8.86
C LYS A 63 12.65 -4.84 -7.69
N PRO A 64 13.40 -5.58 -6.84
CA PRO A 64 14.20 -4.96 -5.78
C PRO A 64 15.08 -3.83 -6.31
N GLY A 65 15.01 -2.67 -5.65
CA GLY A 65 15.72 -1.45 -6.04
C GLY A 65 14.91 -0.47 -6.89
N ASP A 66 13.76 -0.88 -7.46
CA ASP A 66 12.84 0.07 -8.07
C ASP A 66 12.23 0.97 -6.98
N TYR A 67 12.12 2.27 -7.26
CA TYR A 67 11.59 3.25 -6.32
C TYR A 67 10.71 4.28 -7.02
N ILE A 68 9.87 4.94 -6.23
CA ILE A 68 9.16 6.15 -6.59
C ILE A 68 9.52 7.22 -5.56
N GLU A 69 9.74 8.44 -6.03
CA GLU A 69 10.02 9.59 -5.17
C GLU A 69 8.83 10.54 -5.16
N PHE A 70 8.47 11.03 -3.97
CA PHE A 70 7.42 12.03 -3.80
C PHE A 70 8.00 13.29 -3.18
N LYS A 71 7.62 14.44 -3.71
CA LYS A 71 7.84 15.74 -3.07
C LYS A 71 6.61 16.12 -2.26
N ALA A 72 6.76 16.27 -0.95
CA ALA A 72 5.72 16.86 -0.11
C ALA A 72 5.53 18.33 -0.49
N MET A 73 4.33 18.68 -0.97
CA MET A 73 3.97 20.06 -1.35
C MET A 73 3.41 20.88 -0.18
N LYS A 74 3.10 20.20 0.92
CA LYS A 74 2.61 20.74 2.20
C LYS A 74 2.99 19.77 3.31
N ASP A 75 2.83 20.18 4.56
CA ASP A 75 2.99 19.30 5.72
C ASP A 75 1.92 18.20 5.69
N ILE A 76 2.37 16.95 5.83
CA ILE A 76 1.53 15.76 5.72
C ILE A 76 1.99 14.69 6.72
N ILE A 77 1.03 13.86 7.13
CA ILE A 77 1.28 12.57 7.76
C ILE A 77 0.96 11.51 6.72
N CYS A 78 1.93 10.63 6.44
CA CYS A 78 1.77 9.54 5.50
C CYS A 78 1.79 8.21 6.25
N ALA A 79 0.84 7.33 5.93
CA ALA A 79 0.90 5.92 6.28
C ALA A 79 1.13 5.09 5.02
N ALA A 80 1.92 4.04 5.16
CA ALA A 80 2.11 3.05 4.13
C ALA A 80 1.99 1.65 4.75
N SER A 81 1.52 0.71 3.95
CA SER A 81 1.40 -0.68 4.35
C SER A 81 2.02 -1.54 3.27
N CYS A 82 2.97 -2.40 3.64
CA CYS A 82 3.34 -3.52 2.79
C CYS A 82 2.11 -4.43 2.68
N CYS A 83 1.57 -4.61 1.47
CA CYS A 83 0.32 -5.33 1.28
C CYS A 83 0.49 -6.80 1.71
N PRO A 84 -0.25 -7.29 2.71
CA PRO A 84 -0.09 -8.66 3.19
C PRO A 84 -0.81 -9.68 2.31
N TYR A 85 -1.45 -9.27 1.21
CA TYR A 85 -2.23 -10.17 0.37
C TYR A 85 -1.32 -11.20 -0.32
N ASP A 86 -1.45 -12.46 0.08
CA ASP A 86 -0.62 -13.59 -0.32
C ASP A 86 -1.38 -14.64 -1.15
N LEU A 87 -2.65 -14.38 -1.46
CA LEU A 87 -3.51 -15.29 -2.21
C LEU A 87 -3.28 -15.17 -3.73
N ARG A 88 -3.50 -16.27 -4.46
CA ARG A 88 -3.60 -16.28 -5.94
C ARG A 88 -2.38 -15.67 -6.67
N GLY A 89 -1.18 -15.76 -6.09
CA GLY A 89 0.07 -15.30 -6.72
C GLY A 89 0.23 -13.78 -6.81
N PHE A 90 -0.61 -13.01 -6.10
CA PHE A 90 -0.42 -11.57 -5.95
C PHE A 90 0.92 -11.24 -5.26
N ASN A 91 1.35 -9.97 -5.38
CA ASN A 91 2.64 -9.52 -4.87
C ASN A 91 3.83 -10.36 -5.38
N GLY A 92 3.73 -10.93 -6.58
CA GLY A 92 4.76 -11.82 -7.13
C GLY A 92 4.85 -13.18 -6.42
N GLY A 93 3.82 -13.58 -5.68
CA GLY A 93 3.75 -14.84 -4.94
C GLY A 93 4.47 -14.83 -3.59
N LYS A 94 5.12 -13.72 -3.22
CA LYS A 94 5.78 -13.57 -1.92
C LYS A 94 5.68 -12.12 -1.46
N VAL A 95 5.08 -11.90 -0.29
CA VAL A 95 5.08 -10.59 0.36
C VAL A 95 6.51 -10.23 0.76
N THR A 96 6.95 -9.03 0.42
CA THR A 96 8.28 -8.50 0.72
C THR A 96 8.20 -7.15 1.41
N ASP A 97 9.25 -6.80 2.13
CA ASP A 97 9.37 -5.49 2.77
C ASP A 97 9.52 -4.37 1.73
N VAL A 98 9.00 -3.18 2.08
CA VAL A 98 9.18 -1.94 1.33
C VAL A 98 9.83 -0.93 2.25
N ALA A 99 10.97 -0.37 1.81
CA ALA A 99 11.64 0.70 2.54
C ALA A 99 10.98 2.05 2.27
N ILE A 100 10.84 2.86 3.32
CA ILE A 100 10.44 4.27 3.22
C ILE A 100 11.64 5.10 3.65
N VAL A 101 12.10 5.97 2.76
CA VAL A 101 13.24 6.87 3.03
C VAL A 101 12.73 8.29 3.00
N THR A 102 12.94 9.03 4.09
CA THR A 102 12.56 10.44 4.23
C THR A 102 13.81 11.32 4.23
N GLY A 103 13.64 12.60 3.89
CA GLY A 103 14.75 13.57 3.97
C GLY A 103 15.78 13.41 2.84
N LEU A 104 15.37 12.87 1.69
CA LEU A 104 16.22 12.87 0.50
C LEU A 104 16.64 14.31 0.19
N PRO A 105 17.95 14.58 -0.04
CA PRO A 105 18.41 15.90 -0.43
C PRO A 105 17.69 16.28 -1.73
N THR A 106 17.08 17.45 -1.76
CA THR A 106 16.43 17.96 -2.97
C THR A 106 17.45 17.95 -4.10
N GLN A 107 17.26 17.06 -5.07
CA GLN A 107 17.96 17.11 -6.35
C GLN A 107 17.66 18.51 -6.92
N ARG A 108 18.63 19.43 -6.87
CA ARG A 108 18.55 20.69 -7.61
C ARG A 108 18.41 20.27 -9.06
N ARG A 109 17.19 20.34 -9.60
CA ARG A 109 16.97 20.23 -11.04
C ARG A 109 17.87 21.29 -11.67
N SER A 110 18.92 20.86 -12.35
CA SER A 110 19.64 21.73 -13.27
C SER A 110 18.60 22.21 -14.28
N SER A 111 18.27 23.50 -14.21
CA SER A 111 17.53 24.22 -15.24
C SER A 111 18.25 24.13 -16.56
#